data_AF-A0A419DCJ1-F1
#
_entry.id   AF-A0A419DCJ1-F1
#
_cell.length_a   1.000
_cell.length_b   1.000
_cell.length_c   1.000
_cell.angle_alpha   90.00
_cell.angle_beta   90.00
_cell.angle_gamma   90.00
#
_symmetry.space_group_name_H-M   'P 1'
#
loop_
_entity.id
_entity.type
_entity.pdbx_description
1 polymer ?
#
loop_
_entity_poly.entity_id
_entity_poly.type
_entity_poly.pdbx_seq_one_letter_code
_entity_poly.pdbx_strand_id
1 'polypeptide(L)'
;MQTTSELTRKTMKMRTADAPPGEPAGHRLLIKIVNEEKRTRGNIIIPAEDKRACETGQVLVVGRNAFLGYGNDDPWCEAGDMIHFVRHSGKDVKFVDDLNEYRVINDEDVYYVLSGNGSGGQNG
;
A
#
# COMPACT_ATOMS: atom_id res chain seq x y z
N MET A 1 15.82 -4.66 31.43
CA MET A 1 16.26 -3.54 30.58
C MET A 1 16.32 -4.08 29.17
N GLN A 2 15.26 -3.88 28.37
CA GLN A 2 15.21 -4.41 27.01
C GLN A 2 16.13 -3.56 26.12
N THR A 3 16.98 -4.25 25.37
CA THR A 3 18.05 -3.65 24.57
C THR A 3 17.48 -2.85 23.40
N THR A 4 18.08 -1.69 23.12
CA THR A 4 17.79 -0.81 21.97
C THR A 4 17.77 -1.55 20.62
N SER A 5 18.37 -2.74 20.53
CA SER A 5 18.36 -3.61 19.34
C SER A 5 17.06 -4.40 19.12
N GLU A 6 16.21 -4.59 20.14
CA GLU A 6 14.92 -5.28 19.97
C GLU A 6 13.86 -4.37 19.35
N LEU A 7 13.95 -3.05 19.55
CA LEU A 7 13.11 -2.08 18.86
C LEU A 7 13.42 -2.03 17.35
N THR A 8 14.66 -2.31 16.96
CA THR A 8 15.08 -2.45 15.54
C THR A 8 14.62 -3.77 14.91
N ARG A 9 14.19 -4.76 15.71
CA ARG A 9 13.83 -6.11 15.24
C ARG A 9 12.33 -6.42 15.22
N LYS A 10 11.46 -5.52 15.68
CA LYS A 10 10.05 -5.57 15.29
C LYS A 10 9.94 -4.99 13.88
N THR A 11 10.36 -5.79 12.91
CA THR A 11 10.39 -5.54 11.47
C THR A 11 9.00 -5.17 10.97
N MET A 12 8.58 -3.92 11.17
CA MET A 12 7.54 -3.32 10.34
C MET A 12 8.11 -3.33 8.92
N LYS A 13 7.49 -4.10 8.03
CA LYS A 13 7.69 -4.01 6.58
C LYS A 13 7.16 -2.64 6.12
N MET A 14 7.90 -1.59 6.46
CA MET A 14 7.55 -0.22 6.09
C MET A 14 7.93 0.07 4.65
N ARG A 15 8.75 -0.78 4.03
CA ARG A 15 9.23 -0.59 2.67
C ARG A 15 9.49 -1.92 1.95
N THR A 16 9.15 -2.00 0.66
CA THR A 16 9.56 -3.11 -0.21
C THR A 16 10.97 -2.91 -0.76
N ALA A 17 11.63 -3.98 -1.23
CA ALA A 17 12.99 -3.90 -1.78
C ALA A 17 13.07 -3.11 -3.11
N ASP A 18 11.98 -3.08 -3.87
CA ASP A 18 11.85 -2.39 -5.14
C ASP A 18 11.40 -0.92 -5.01
N ALA A 19 11.09 -0.45 -3.80
CA ALA A 19 10.69 0.92 -3.57
C ALA A 19 11.84 1.91 -3.91
N PRO A 20 11.55 3.08 -4.50
CA PRO A 20 12.55 4.11 -4.75
C PRO A 20 13.09 4.71 -3.43
N PRO A 21 14.26 5.40 -3.46
CA PRO A 21 14.83 5.99 -2.25
C PRO A 21 13.92 7.05 -1.63
N GLY A 22 13.84 7.06 -0.30
CA GLY A 22 13.04 8.00 0.48
C GLY A 22 11.81 7.36 1.12
N GLU A 23 11.00 8.19 1.77
CA GLU A 23 9.73 7.80 2.40
C GLU A 23 8.72 8.97 2.32
N PRO A 24 7.41 8.67 2.23
CA PRO A 24 6.39 9.71 2.29
C PRO A 24 6.32 10.29 3.72
N ALA A 25 6.16 11.61 3.80
CA ALA A 25 6.04 12.30 5.09
C ALA A 25 4.62 12.20 5.67
N GLY A 26 4.52 11.99 6.98
CA GLY A 26 3.27 12.05 7.73
C GLY A 26 2.36 10.82 7.52
N HIS A 27 1.06 11.09 7.43
CA HIS A 27 -0.03 10.11 7.28
C HIS A 27 -0.21 9.70 5.81
N ARG A 28 0.86 9.22 5.18
CA ARG A 28 0.88 9.01 3.73
C ARG A 28 1.54 7.70 3.35
N LEU A 29 1.15 7.19 2.18
CA LEU A 29 1.71 5.98 1.58
C LEU A 29 2.33 6.32 0.23
N LEU A 30 3.45 5.70 -0.10
CA LEU A 30 3.97 5.66 -1.46
C LEU A 30 3.50 4.37 -2.11
N ILE A 31 2.83 4.50 -3.24
CA ILE A 31 2.30 3.37 -4.00
C ILE A 31 2.86 3.37 -5.42
N LYS A 32 2.95 2.18 -6.00
CA LYS A 32 3.12 1.98 -7.44
C LYS A 32 1.77 1.67 -8.06
N ILE A 33 1.38 2.46 -9.06
CA ILE A 33 0.13 2.26 -9.78
C ILE A 33 0.25 0.97 -10.59
N VAL A 34 -0.74 0.09 -10.45
CA VAL A 34 -0.82 -1.15 -11.22
C VAL A 34 -1.89 -0.93 -12.27
N ASN A 35 -1.48 -0.76 -13.53
CA ASN A 35 -2.43 -0.65 -14.63
C ASN A 35 -3.08 -2.02 -14.86
N GLU A 36 -4.26 -2.23 -14.29
CA GLU A 36 -5.04 -3.45 -14.45
C GLU A 36 -5.60 -3.54 -15.86
N GLU A 37 -4.79 -4.04 -16.80
CA GLU A 37 -5.29 -4.48 -18.10
C GLU A 37 -6.13 -5.77 -17.90
N LYS A 38 -7.41 -5.57 -17.55
CA LYS A 38 -8.52 -6.52 -17.70
C LYS A 38 -8.26 -7.95 -17.16
N ARG A 39 -7.96 -8.14 -15.88
CA ARG A 39 -8.02 -9.48 -15.26
C ARG A 39 -9.04 -9.54 -14.13
N THR A 40 -10.27 -9.90 -14.48
CA THR A 40 -11.21 -10.58 -13.58
C THR A 40 -10.65 -11.97 -13.25
N ARG A 41 -9.82 -12.07 -12.21
CA ARG A 41 -9.44 -13.35 -11.59
C ARG A 41 -9.84 -13.31 -10.12
N GLY A 42 -10.97 -13.93 -9.83
CA GLY A 42 -11.53 -14.06 -8.48
C GLY A 42 -13.00 -13.64 -8.45
N ASN A 43 -13.81 -14.28 -7.60
CA ASN A 43 -15.26 -14.11 -7.46
C ASN A 43 -15.75 -12.70 -7.01
N ILE A 44 -15.00 -11.63 -7.29
CA ILE A 44 -15.34 -10.26 -6.91
C ILE A 44 -15.73 -9.48 -8.16
N ILE A 45 -17.01 -9.13 -8.25
CA ILE A 45 -17.52 -8.19 -9.27
C ILE A 45 -17.34 -6.78 -8.71
N ILE A 46 -16.31 -6.07 -9.16
CA ILE A 46 -16.23 -4.63 -8.94
C ILE A 46 -17.22 -3.98 -9.92
N PRO A 47 -18.23 -3.22 -9.44
CA PRO A 47 -19.16 -2.48 -10.29
C PRO A 47 -18.41 -1.63 -11.31
N ALA A 48 -18.96 -1.50 -12.52
CA ALA A 48 -18.34 -0.69 -13.56
C ALA A 48 -18.19 0.80 -13.16
N GLU A 49 -19.01 1.26 -12.20
CA GLU A 49 -18.94 2.61 -11.62
C GLU A 49 -17.73 2.76 -10.69
N ASP A 50 -17.47 1.78 -9.81
CA ASP A 50 -16.30 1.76 -8.93
C ASP A 50 -14.98 1.63 -9.71
N LYS A 51 -14.97 0.92 -10.85
CA LYS A 51 -13.79 0.90 -11.75
C LYS A 51 -13.40 2.27 -12.30
N ARG A 52 -14.31 3.24 -12.30
CA ARG A 52 -14.03 4.62 -12.72
C ARG A 52 -13.64 5.52 -11.54
N ALA A 53 -14.08 5.18 -10.34
CA ALA A 53 -13.84 5.96 -9.12
C ALA A 53 -12.58 5.52 -8.35
N CYS A 54 -12.13 4.27 -8.54
CA CYS A 54 -11.01 3.68 -7.82
C CYS A 54 -9.90 3.22 -8.76
N GLU A 55 -8.67 3.21 -8.27
CA GLU A 55 -7.49 2.65 -8.95
C GLU A 55 -6.81 1.62 -8.03
N THR A 56 -6.02 0.73 -8.64
CA THR A 56 -5.29 -0.33 -7.95
C THR A 56 -3.81 0.00 -7.89
N GLY A 57 -3.19 -0.23 -6.74
CA GLY A 57 -1.77 0.04 -6.54
C GLY A 57 -1.14 -0.90 -5.52
N GLN A 58 0.17 -1.05 -5.59
CA GLN A 58 0.95 -1.76 -4.59
C GLN A 58 1.56 -0.77 -3.60
N VAL A 59 1.43 -1.03 -2.31
CA VAL A 59 2.08 -0.25 -1.25
C VAL A 59 3.57 -0.53 -1.28
N LEU A 60 4.37 0.50 -1.51
CA LEU A 60 5.82 0.40 -1.54
C LEU A 60 6.46 0.93 -0.27
N VAL A 61 5.92 2.02 0.28
CA VAL A 61 6.40 2.61 1.54
C VAL A 61 5.23 3.11 2.38
N VAL A 62 5.23 2.75 3.66
CA VAL A 62 4.30 3.26 4.67
C VAL A 62 4.98 4.41 5.41
N GLY A 63 4.36 5.60 5.40
CA GLY A 63 4.87 6.75 6.13
C GLY A 63 4.83 6.54 7.65
N ARG A 64 5.76 7.16 8.37
CA ARG A 64 5.96 6.95 9.81
C ARG A 64 4.73 7.18 10.68
N ASN A 65 3.82 8.05 10.23
CA ASN A 65 2.61 8.40 10.99
C ASN A 65 1.35 7.78 10.37
N ALA A 66 1.46 7.03 9.27
CA ALA A 66 0.29 6.41 8.66
C ALA A 66 -0.48 5.58 9.69
N PHE A 67 -1.81 5.68 9.64
CA PHE A 67 -2.80 5.01 10.50
C PHE A 67 -2.86 5.48 11.96
N LEU A 68 -1.86 6.24 12.46
CA LEU A 68 -1.85 6.73 13.85
C LEU A 68 -2.98 7.74 14.18
N GLY A 69 -3.69 8.26 13.17
CA GLY A 69 -4.74 9.26 13.34
C GLY A 69 -6.10 8.71 13.81
N TYR A 70 -6.29 7.38 13.78
CA TYR A 70 -7.62 6.75 13.91
C TYR A 70 -7.91 6.12 15.28
N GLY A 71 -7.03 6.31 16.27
CA GLY A 71 -7.20 5.73 17.60
C GLY A 71 -7.01 4.21 17.66
N ASN A 72 -6.60 3.59 16.54
CA ASN A 72 -6.08 2.24 16.48
C ASN A 72 -4.67 2.31 15.87
N ASP A 73 -3.67 1.83 16.61
CA ASP A 73 -2.27 1.86 16.18
C ASP A 73 -1.93 0.70 15.22
N ASP A 74 -2.87 -0.21 14.99
CA ASP A 74 -2.68 -1.31 14.05
C ASP A 74 -2.84 -0.83 12.59
N PRO A 75 -1.81 -0.98 11.74
CA PRO A 75 -1.87 -0.54 10.36
C PRO A 75 -2.87 -1.39 9.56
N TRP A 76 -3.64 -0.75 8.67
CA TRP A 76 -4.60 -1.46 7.81
C TRP A 76 -3.91 -2.24 6.69
N CYS A 77 -2.72 -1.81 6.27
CA CYS A 77 -1.87 -2.49 5.29
C CYS A 77 -0.38 -2.30 5.60
N GLU A 78 0.45 -3.18 5.03
CA GLU A 78 1.91 -3.11 5.08
C GLU A 78 2.53 -2.94 3.69
N ALA A 79 3.83 -2.65 3.64
CA ALA A 79 4.53 -2.60 2.36
C ALA A 79 4.51 -3.99 1.69
N GLY A 80 4.12 -4.01 0.42
CA GLY A 80 3.92 -5.20 -0.39
C GLY A 80 2.45 -5.47 -0.70
N ASP A 81 1.52 -4.98 0.13
CA ASP A 81 0.09 -5.19 -0.07
C ASP A 81 -0.44 -4.51 -1.34
N MET A 82 -1.43 -5.14 -1.95
CA MET A 82 -2.20 -4.56 -3.04
C MET A 82 -3.41 -3.84 -2.44
N ILE A 83 -3.73 -2.65 -2.94
CA ILE A 83 -4.83 -1.84 -2.43
C ILE A 83 -5.67 -1.24 -3.57
N HIS A 84 -6.97 -1.05 -3.30
CA HIS A 84 -7.80 -0.10 -4.03
C HIS A 84 -7.83 1.22 -3.28
N PHE A 85 -7.68 2.32 -4.01
CA PHE A 85 -7.68 3.66 -3.46
C PHE A 85 -8.42 4.64 -4.40
N VAL A 86 -8.74 5.84 -3.92
CA VAL A 86 -9.47 6.85 -4.70
C VAL A 86 -8.68 7.23 -5.96
N ARG A 87 -9.31 7.15 -7.12
CA ARG A 87 -8.74 7.67 -8.37
C ARG A 87 -8.44 9.16 -8.19
N HIS A 88 -7.28 9.60 -8.69
CA HIS A 88 -6.81 10.99 -8.60
C HIS A 88 -6.55 11.52 -7.17
N SER A 89 -6.55 10.67 -6.13
CA SER A 89 -6.03 11.07 -4.82
C SER A 89 -4.53 11.38 -4.89
N GLY A 90 -4.04 12.13 -3.91
CA GLY A 90 -2.61 12.29 -3.73
C GLY A 90 -1.88 13.08 -4.82
N LYS A 91 -0.59 12.76 -4.99
CA LYS A 91 0.32 13.42 -5.94
C LYS A 91 1.19 12.40 -6.65
N ASP A 92 1.28 12.53 -7.98
CA ASP A 92 2.19 11.71 -8.78
C ASP A 92 3.64 12.07 -8.47
N VAL A 93 4.47 11.04 -8.35
CA VAL A 93 5.91 11.18 -8.12
C VAL A 93 6.65 10.50 -9.26
N LYS A 94 7.64 11.17 -9.84
CA LYS A 94 8.49 10.63 -10.89
C LYS A 94 9.91 10.52 -10.37
N PHE A 95 10.57 9.41 -10.67
CA PHE A 95 11.97 9.19 -10.36
C PHE A 95 12.76 9.15 -11.67
N VAL A 96 13.94 9.80 -11.69
CA VAL A 96 14.71 10.09 -12.91
C VAL A 96 15.06 8.82 -13.69
N ASP A 97 15.29 7.71 -12.99
CA ASP A 97 15.72 6.43 -13.57
C ASP A 97 14.62 5.36 -13.56
N ASP A 98 13.35 5.75 -13.43
CA ASP A 98 12.23 4.81 -13.36
C ASP A 98 11.05 5.21 -14.26
N LEU A 99 10.55 4.24 -15.03
CA LEU A 99 9.40 4.40 -15.92
C LEU A 99 8.07 4.01 -15.24
N ASN A 100 8.12 3.47 -14.02
CA ASN A 100 6.93 3.13 -13.26
C ASN A 100 6.18 4.39 -12.81
N GLU A 101 4.86 4.26 -12.71
CA GLU A 101 3.99 5.32 -12.20
C GLU A 101 3.86 5.19 -10.68
N TYR A 102 4.30 6.22 -9.96
CA TYR A 102 4.21 6.29 -8.51
C TYR A 102 3.27 7.39 -8.06
N ARG A 103 2.65 7.17 -6.91
CA ARG A 103 1.77 8.16 -6.29
C ARG A 103 1.93 8.14 -4.79
N VAL A 104 1.94 9.33 -4.20
CA VAL A 104 1.84 9.50 -2.75
C VAL A 104 0.40 9.84 -2.43
N ILE A 105 -0.27 8.99 -1.65
CA ILE A 105 -1.67 9.16 -1.21
C ILE A 105 -1.74 9.34 0.30
N ASN A 106 -2.85 9.89 0.81
CA ASN A 106 -3.12 9.81 2.24
C ASN A 106 -3.54 8.38 2.58
N ASP A 107 -3.29 7.96 3.83
CA ASP A 107 -3.73 6.67 4.34
C ASP A 107 -5.27 6.51 4.32
N GLU A 108 -6.02 7.59 4.50
CA GLU A 108 -7.50 7.60 4.43
C GLU A 108 -8.08 7.31 3.04
N ASP A 109 -7.29 7.50 1.98
CA ASP A 109 -7.73 7.29 0.59
C ASP A 109 -7.77 5.80 0.21
N VAL A 110 -7.33 4.90 1.10
CA VAL A 110 -7.34 3.45 0.91
C VAL A 110 -8.72 2.89 1.24
N TYR A 111 -9.40 2.32 0.24
CA TYR A 111 -10.75 1.75 0.41
C TYR A 111 -10.75 0.25 0.69
N TYR A 112 -9.78 -0.49 0.15
CA TYR A 112 -9.76 -1.94 0.24
C TYR A 112 -8.34 -2.47 0.15
N VAL A 113 -7.97 -3.40 1.03
CA VAL A 113 -6.68 -4.11 0.98
C VAL A 113 -6.91 -5.49 0.37
N LEU A 114 -6.36 -5.70 -0.82
CA LEU A 114 -6.37 -6.98 -1.51
C LEU A 114 -5.27 -7.82 -0.86
N SER A 115 -5.68 -8.76 0.00
CA SER A 115 -4.76 -9.59 0.78
C SER A 115 -3.71 -10.24 -0.13
N GLY A 116 -2.47 -9.74 -0.04
CA GLY A 116 -1.36 -10.06 -0.92
C GLY A 116 -0.31 -10.90 -0.21
N ASN A 117 -0.70 -11.99 0.45
CA ASN A 117 0.23 -13.03 0.86
C ASN A 117 -0.31 -14.40 0.50
N GLY A 118 0.40 -15.09 -0.39
CA GLY A 118 0.24 -16.52 -0.60
C GLY A 118 0.44 -17.26 0.72
N SER A 119 -0.66 -17.70 1.32
CA SER A 119 -0.68 -18.79 2.28
C SER A 119 -1.52 -19.89 1.67
N GLY A 120 -0.85 -20.80 0.97
CA GLY A 120 -1.35 -22.16 0.85
C GLY A 120 -1.54 -22.69 2.26
N GLY A 121 -2.79 -22.91 2.63
CA GLY A 121 -3.20 -23.55 3.86
C GLY A 121 -4.48 -24.34 3.59
N GLN A 122 -4.37 -25.42 2.83
CA GLN A 122 -5.18 -26.59 3.17
C GLN A 122 -4.82 -26.95 4.62
N ASN A 123 -5.80 -26.94 5.51
CA ASN A 123 -5.78 -27.77 6.71
C ASN A 123 -7.22 -27.98 7.19
N GLY A 124 -7.66 -29.23 7.09
CA GLY A 124 -8.66 -29.86 7.96
C GLY A 124 -10.11 -29.49 7.72
#